data_AF-A0A0T2QCU8-F1
#
_entry.id   AF-A0A0T2QCU8-F1
#
_cell.length_a   1.000
_cell.length_b   1.000
_cell.length_c   1.000
_cell.angle_alpha   90.00
_cell.angle_beta   90.00
_cell.angle_gamma   90.00
#
_symmetry.space_group_name_H-M   'P 1'
#
loop_
_entity.id
_entity.type
_entity.pdbx_description
1 polymer ?
#
loop_
_entity_poly.entity_id
_entity_poly.type
_entity_poly.pdbx_seq_one_letter_code
_entity_poly.pdbx_strand_id
1 'polypeptide(L)'
;MATHECVDVFDALAWLDVRVVFKPLDGLLGAYIRGDQPGVMISTKRPLSVQRFTAAHELGHAVLAHEPSLDSPNVLRRAAYNLKTPKISGFASYLQEIEADAFAGSFLLPNWLISHHARKHGWSRGDLSNEDTVYQLALRCGASYQATVWALERNGIIDEQARGWLLNVQPKQIKHRIGHVAGAAETRNDAWVLNEGDGGADIAINVGDTVTIALAQQAGAGYLWLPKAPPPSVLTKLDTMVLVESDCIGAPSMKRNFYRAEEQGVGSLAFEHKRPWESASHEEVAFHLSITTPEQGLSRANRARLVQSRRDLNAS
;
A
#
# COMPACT_ATOMS: atom_id res chain seq x y z
N MET A 1 17.27 -4.85 -9.59
CA MET A 1 16.64 -3.60 -10.07
C MET A 1 15.62 -3.21 -9.01
N ALA A 2 15.61 -1.96 -8.54
CA ALA A 2 14.64 -1.51 -7.55
C ALA A 2 13.23 -1.69 -8.15
N THR A 3 12.41 -2.51 -7.50
CA THR A 3 11.04 -2.79 -7.89
C THR A 3 10.21 -1.53 -7.64
N HIS A 4 9.80 -0.83 -8.70
CA HIS A 4 8.98 0.38 -8.62
C HIS A 4 7.51 0.05 -8.33
N GLU A 5 7.24 -0.78 -7.31
CA GLU A 5 5.89 -1.15 -6.91
C GLU A 5 5.19 0.03 -6.23
N CYS A 6 5.94 0.92 -5.57
CA CYS A 6 5.42 2.16 -5.02
C CYS A 6 6.50 3.25 -4.94
N VAL A 7 6.08 4.51 -4.72
CA VAL A 7 6.99 5.62 -4.43
C VAL A 7 7.46 5.54 -2.98
N ASP A 8 8.76 5.57 -2.72
CA ASP A 8 9.29 5.65 -1.36
C ASP A 8 9.46 7.12 -0.92
N VAL A 9 8.45 7.65 -0.25
CA VAL A 9 8.46 9.02 0.28
C VAL A 9 9.46 9.21 1.42
N PHE A 10 9.73 8.17 2.21
CA PHE A 10 10.69 8.28 3.30
C PHE A 10 12.11 8.32 2.74
N ASP A 11 12.37 7.55 1.68
CA ASP A 11 13.60 7.69 0.91
C ASP A 11 13.71 9.06 0.25
N ALA A 12 12.65 9.60 -0.34
CA ALA A 12 12.69 10.95 -0.92
C ALA A 12 13.03 12.03 0.11
N LEU A 13 12.41 12.00 1.30
CA LEU A 13 12.73 12.92 2.39
C LEU A 13 14.18 12.76 2.87
N ALA A 14 14.61 11.51 3.06
CA ALA A 14 15.98 11.23 3.47
C ALA A 14 17.01 11.66 2.41
N TRP A 15 16.63 11.75 1.13
CA TRP A 15 17.50 12.20 0.04
C TRP A 15 17.73 13.71 0.10
N LEU A 16 16.74 14.44 0.60
CA LEU A 16 16.81 15.89 0.87
C LEU A 16 17.39 16.21 2.26
N ASP A 17 18.03 15.24 2.91
CA ASP A 17 18.56 15.34 4.28
C ASP A 17 17.50 15.74 5.34
N VAL A 18 16.21 15.46 5.06
CA VAL A 18 15.13 15.64 6.02
C VAL A 18 15.01 14.39 6.89
N ARG A 19 15.16 14.56 8.20
CA ARG A 19 15.10 13.43 9.15
C ARG A 19 13.66 13.06 9.45
N VAL A 20 13.26 11.82 9.16
CA VAL A 20 11.92 11.32 9.50
C VAL A 20 11.99 10.49 10.78
N VAL A 21 11.19 10.84 11.78
CA VAL A 21 11.14 10.17 13.09
C VAL A 21 9.72 9.71 13.40
N PHE A 22 9.55 8.41 13.62
CA PHE A 22 8.30 7.79 14.00
C PHE A 22 8.17 7.68 15.52
N LYS A 23 7.12 8.29 16.07
CA LYS A 23 6.77 8.20 17.50
C LYS A 23 5.26 8.15 17.69
N PRO A 24 4.76 7.56 18.79
CA PRO A 24 3.36 7.70 19.14
C PRO A 24 3.06 9.16 19.51
N LEU A 25 2.19 9.83 18.76
CA LEU A 25 1.75 11.20 19.03
C LEU A 25 0.26 11.23 19.39
N ASP A 26 -0.09 11.99 20.42
CA ASP A 26 -1.47 12.22 20.84
C ASP A 26 -2.05 13.45 20.14
N GLY A 27 -3.21 13.29 19.51
CA GLY A 27 -3.91 14.36 18.79
C GLY A 27 -3.28 14.79 17.45
N LEU A 28 -2.02 14.43 17.18
CA LEU A 28 -1.26 14.85 16.00
C LEU A 28 -1.02 13.71 15.00
N LEU A 29 -1.01 14.04 13.71
CA LEU A 29 -0.59 13.12 12.65
C LEU A 29 0.92 13.17 12.38
N GLY A 30 1.48 14.36 12.50
CA GLY A 30 2.89 14.63 12.37
C GLY A 30 3.22 15.99 12.97
N ALA A 31 4.50 16.35 12.94
CA ALA A 31 5.00 17.64 13.36
C ALA A 31 6.32 17.93 12.64
N TYR A 32 6.44 19.11 12.05
CA TYR A 32 7.70 19.59 11.51
C TYR A 32 8.60 20.13 12.63
N ILE A 33 9.84 19.67 12.67
CA ILE A 33 10.87 20.10 13.62
C ILE A 33 11.84 21.01 12.88
N ARG A 34 11.92 22.27 13.34
CA ARG A 34 12.89 23.25 12.85
C ARG A 34 14.21 23.11 13.60
N GLY A 35 15.33 23.30 12.90
CA GLY A 35 16.68 23.31 13.44
C GLY A 35 17.71 23.31 12.30
N ASP A 36 19.00 23.25 12.63
CA ASP A 36 20.10 23.19 11.65
C ASP A 36 19.95 22.01 10.68
N GLN A 37 19.29 20.93 11.13
CA GLN A 37 18.77 19.89 10.25
C GLN A 37 17.25 19.78 10.41
N PRO A 38 16.46 20.06 9.36
CA PRO A 38 15.02 19.92 9.42
C PRO A 38 14.60 18.45 9.59
N GLY A 39 13.51 18.24 10.31
CA GLY A 39 12.98 16.90 10.54
C GLY A 39 11.46 16.86 10.53
N VAL A 40 10.91 15.70 10.20
CA VAL A 40 9.48 15.40 10.23
C VAL A 40 9.25 14.32 11.27
N MET A 41 8.40 14.60 12.24
CA MET A 41 7.89 13.59 13.16
C MET A 41 6.57 13.05 12.64
N ILE A 42 6.37 11.73 12.65
CA ILE A 42 5.15 11.08 12.14
C ILE A 42 4.56 10.17 13.23
N SER A 43 3.25 10.26 13.41
CA SER A 43 2.53 9.46 14.41
C SER A 43 2.46 7.99 14.01
N THR A 44 2.96 7.10 14.87
CA THR A 44 2.82 5.64 14.71
C THR A 44 1.42 5.13 15.03
N LYS A 45 0.54 5.98 15.58
CA LYS A 45 -0.85 5.63 15.95
C LYS A 45 -1.80 5.59 14.74
N ARG A 46 -1.28 5.69 13.52
CA ARG A 46 -2.05 5.77 12.27
C ARG A 46 -1.57 4.73 11.25
N PRO A 47 -2.44 4.27 10.33
CA PRO A 47 -2.03 3.35 9.26
C PRO A 47 -0.90 3.91 8.39
N LEU A 48 -0.13 3.02 7.77
CA LEU A 48 1.03 3.39 6.95
C LEU A 48 0.67 4.36 5.81
N SER A 49 -0.48 4.19 5.17
CA SER A 49 -0.95 5.10 4.11
C SER A 49 -1.12 6.55 4.61
N VAL A 50 -1.56 6.74 5.85
CA VAL A 50 -1.65 8.07 6.49
C VAL A 50 -0.27 8.61 6.79
N GLN A 51 0.62 7.77 7.32
CA GLN A 51 2.00 8.15 7.61
C GLN A 51 2.73 8.62 6.33
N ARG A 52 2.56 7.87 5.23
CA ARG A 52 3.13 8.19 3.91
C ARG A 52 2.55 9.49 3.35
N PHE A 53 1.25 9.70 3.47
CA PHE A 53 0.62 10.95 3.03
C PHE A 53 1.14 12.15 3.84
N THR A 54 1.21 12.04 5.18
CA THR A 54 1.82 13.07 6.03
C THR A 54 3.25 13.35 5.59
N ALA A 55 4.08 12.33 5.37
CA ALA A 55 5.43 12.51 4.87
C ALA A 55 5.48 13.24 3.52
N ALA A 56 4.58 12.89 2.59
CA ALA A 56 4.54 13.50 1.27
C ALA A 56 4.06 14.96 1.31
N HIS A 57 3.17 15.28 2.24
CA HIS A 57 2.71 16.65 2.50
C HIS A 57 3.86 17.52 3.03
N GLU A 58 4.62 17.02 4.01
CA GLU A 58 5.79 17.72 4.56
C GLU A 58 6.91 17.85 3.51
N LEU A 59 7.08 16.83 2.66
CA LEU A 59 7.94 16.91 1.48
C LEU A 59 7.48 18.03 0.53
N GLY A 60 6.17 18.19 0.34
CA GLY A 60 5.59 19.28 -0.44
C GLY A 60 5.96 20.65 0.10
N HIS A 61 5.83 20.88 1.41
CA HIS A 61 6.27 22.13 2.04
C HIS A 61 7.76 22.40 1.79
N ALA A 62 8.61 21.38 1.93
CA ALA A 62 10.05 21.52 1.70
C ALA A 62 10.39 21.85 0.24
N VAL A 63 9.77 21.16 -0.71
CA VAL A 63 10.04 21.31 -2.16
C VAL A 63 9.49 22.63 -2.70
N LEU A 64 8.31 23.06 -2.24
CA LEU A 64 7.66 24.29 -2.67
C LEU A 64 8.15 25.53 -1.89
N ALA A 65 9.12 25.36 -0.98
CA ALA A 65 9.68 26.42 -0.14
C ALA A 65 8.61 27.23 0.61
N HIS A 66 7.59 26.53 1.14
CA HIS A 66 6.51 27.15 1.89
C HIS A 66 7.02 27.82 3.16
N GLU A 67 6.40 28.96 3.50
CA GLU A 67 6.79 29.69 4.69
C GLU A 67 6.38 28.91 5.96
N PRO A 68 7.28 28.80 6.94
CA PRO A 68 6.96 28.08 8.16
C PRO A 68 5.89 28.84 8.97
N SER A 69 4.65 28.32 9.04
CA SER A 69 3.57 28.96 9.82
C SER A 69 3.99 29.18 11.29
N LEU A 70 4.05 30.44 11.75
CA LEU A 70 4.54 30.82 13.08
C LEU A 70 3.48 30.66 14.18
N ASP A 71 2.19 30.62 13.82
CA ASP A 71 1.05 30.60 14.76
C ASP A 71 0.19 29.32 14.70
N SER A 72 0.65 28.29 13.99
CA SER A 72 -0.09 27.03 13.91
C SER A 72 0.66 25.91 14.62
N PRO A 73 0.40 25.67 15.92
CA PRO A 73 0.68 24.38 16.51
C PRO A 73 -0.19 23.34 15.81
N ASN A 74 0.32 22.79 14.70
CA ASN A 74 -0.21 21.67 13.94
C ASN A 74 -1.60 21.90 13.30
N VAL A 75 -1.62 22.56 12.13
CA VAL A 75 -2.77 22.59 11.20
C VAL A 75 -3.06 21.23 10.55
N LEU A 76 -2.46 20.13 11.02
CA LEU A 76 -2.78 18.75 10.59
C LEU A 76 -4.14 18.24 11.13
N ARG A 77 -5.20 18.99 10.82
CA ARG A 77 -6.59 18.55 10.84
C ARG A 77 -7.08 18.39 9.39
N ARG A 78 -6.45 17.44 8.70
CA ARG A 78 -7.09 16.40 7.86
C ARG A 78 -8.23 16.87 6.93
N ALA A 79 -7.89 17.50 5.80
CA ALA A 79 -8.81 17.67 4.68
C ALA A 79 -9.14 16.34 3.96
N ALA A 80 -8.25 15.34 4.01
CA ALA A 80 -8.47 14.02 3.41
C ALA A 80 -9.33 13.04 4.26
N TYR A 81 -9.75 13.39 5.48
CA TYR A 81 -10.45 12.49 6.43
C TYR A 81 -11.70 13.09 7.10
N ASN A 82 -12.39 14.06 6.47
CA ASN A 82 -13.61 14.69 7.02
C ASN A 82 -13.48 15.22 8.45
N LEU A 83 -12.29 15.70 8.84
CA LEU A 83 -12.07 16.25 10.16
C LEU A 83 -11.91 17.76 10.03
N LYS A 84 -13.00 18.48 10.33
CA LYS A 84 -13.14 19.93 10.51
C LYS A 84 -11.91 20.73 10.08
N THR A 85 -12.06 21.46 8.99
CA THR A 85 -11.13 22.47 8.47
C THR A 85 -10.53 23.26 9.64
N PRO A 86 -9.21 23.26 9.83
CA PRO A 86 -8.58 24.07 10.85
C PRO A 86 -8.85 25.56 10.54
N LYS A 87 -8.99 26.37 11.59
CA LYS A 87 -9.00 27.83 11.47
C LYS A 87 -7.57 28.26 11.11
N ILE A 88 -7.24 28.28 9.83
CA ILE A 88 -5.94 28.73 9.33
C ILE A 88 -5.88 30.25 9.43
N SER A 89 -4.84 30.78 10.08
CA SER A 89 -4.59 32.21 10.20
C SER A 89 -3.96 32.74 8.90
N GLY A 90 -4.79 33.28 8.02
CA GLY A 90 -4.35 33.97 6.81
C GLY A 90 -4.54 33.18 5.51
N PHE A 91 -4.93 33.90 4.45
CA PHE A 91 -5.22 33.32 3.14
C PHE A 91 -4.00 32.64 2.50
N ALA A 92 -2.80 33.20 2.69
CA ALA A 92 -1.56 32.61 2.16
C ALA A 92 -1.22 31.26 2.78
N SER A 93 -1.34 31.12 4.12
CA SER A 93 -1.12 29.83 4.78
C SER A 93 -2.16 28.79 4.35
N TYR A 94 -3.41 29.22 4.10
CA TYR A 94 -4.45 28.33 3.59
C TYR A 94 -4.13 27.78 2.19
N LEU A 95 -3.58 28.61 1.30
CA LEU A 95 -3.16 28.18 -0.03
C LEU A 95 -1.99 27.18 0.03
N GLN A 96 -0.99 27.44 0.87
CA GLN A 96 0.17 26.54 1.04
C GLN A 96 -0.23 25.13 1.49
N GLU A 97 -1.23 25.01 2.37
CA GLU A 97 -1.75 23.70 2.81
C GLU A 97 -2.46 22.96 1.67
N ILE A 98 -3.24 23.67 0.84
CA ILE A 98 -3.87 23.08 -0.36
C ILE A 98 -2.79 22.61 -1.35
N GLU A 99 -1.76 23.41 -1.56
CA GLU A 99 -0.64 23.09 -2.46
C GLU A 99 0.14 21.86 -1.95
N ALA A 100 0.40 21.77 -0.64
CA ALA A 100 1.07 20.62 -0.03
C ALA A 100 0.23 19.33 -0.12
N ASP A 101 -1.10 19.41 0.11
CA ASP A 101 -2.00 18.27 -0.08
C ASP A 101 -2.07 17.82 -1.55
N ALA A 102 -2.13 18.77 -2.48
CA ALA A 102 -2.11 18.49 -3.92
C ALA A 102 -0.78 17.86 -4.36
N PHE A 103 0.35 18.35 -3.82
CA PHE A 103 1.66 17.76 -4.01
C PHE A 103 1.68 16.31 -3.52
N ALA A 104 1.25 16.06 -2.27
CA ALA A 104 1.26 14.73 -1.66
C ALA A 104 0.46 13.71 -2.49
N GLY A 105 -0.75 14.07 -2.91
CA GLY A 105 -1.60 13.21 -3.74
C GLY A 105 -1.02 12.98 -5.14
N SER A 106 -0.31 13.94 -5.72
CA SER A 106 0.35 13.80 -7.03
C SER A 106 1.63 12.96 -6.95
N PHE A 107 2.40 13.15 -5.89
CA PHE A 107 3.67 12.48 -5.66
C PHE A 107 3.49 11.00 -5.34
N LEU A 108 2.51 10.64 -4.49
CA LEU A 108 2.26 9.24 -4.10
C LEU A 108 1.47 8.45 -5.15
N LEU A 109 0.63 9.12 -5.93
CA LEU A 109 -0.25 8.49 -6.94
C LEU A 109 -0.08 9.15 -8.32
N PRO A 110 1.13 9.11 -8.91
CA PRO A 110 1.35 9.63 -10.24
C PRO A 110 0.70 8.72 -11.30
N ASN A 111 0.29 9.29 -12.43
CA ASN A 111 -0.40 8.53 -13.49
C ASN A 111 0.40 7.32 -14.00
N TRP A 112 1.73 7.45 -14.07
CA TRP A 112 2.59 6.37 -14.53
C TRP A 112 2.54 5.15 -13.61
N LEU A 113 2.39 5.35 -12.29
CA LEU A 113 2.33 4.27 -11.30
C LEU A 113 0.98 3.55 -11.36
N ILE A 114 -0.10 4.33 -11.47
CA ILE A 114 -1.44 3.78 -11.69
C ILE A 114 -1.46 2.93 -12.97
N SER A 115 -0.91 3.49 -14.06
CA SER A 115 -0.82 2.80 -15.35
C SER A 115 0.09 1.58 -15.32
N HIS A 116 1.16 1.60 -14.52
CA HIS A 116 2.04 0.45 -14.32
C HIS A 116 1.27 -0.72 -13.72
N HIS A 117 0.57 -0.50 -12.60
CA HIS A 117 -0.24 -1.52 -11.94
C HIS A 117 -1.41 -1.99 -12.81
N ALA A 118 -2.10 -1.07 -13.47
CA ALA A 118 -3.19 -1.43 -14.38
C ALA A 118 -2.71 -2.36 -15.49
N ARG A 119 -1.57 -2.08 -16.14
CA ARG A 119 -1.01 -2.97 -17.17
C ARG A 119 -0.53 -4.30 -16.59
N LYS A 120 0.15 -4.27 -15.44
CA LYS A 120 0.69 -5.45 -14.76
C LYS A 120 -0.41 -6.46 -14.41
N HIS A 121 -1.58 -5.99 -14.02
CA HIS A 121 -2.73 -6.84 -13.66
C HIS A 121 -3.79 -6.97 -14.76
N GLY A 122 -3.57 -6.37 -15.94
CA GLY A 122 -4.55 -6.39 -17.03
C GLY A 122 -5.85 -5.64 -16.71
N TRP A 123 -5.85 -4.71 -15.75
CA TRP A 123 -7.04 -3.95 -15.37
C TRP A 123 -7.43 -2.93 -16.44
N SER A 124 -8.67 -3.01 -16.87
CA SER A 124 -9.33 -2.02 -17.73
C SER A 124 -9.80 -0.81 -16.91
N ARG A 125 -10.29 0.23 -17.59
CA ARG A 125 -10.99 1.35 -16.94
C ARG A 125 -12.23 0.90 -16.16
N GLY A 126 -12.93 -0.12 -16.67
CA GLY A 126 -14.08 -0.72 -15.98
C GLY A 126 -13.67 -1.37 -14.66
N ASP A 127 -12.56 -2.09 -14.65
CA ASP A 127 -12.02 -2.70 -13.44
C ASP A 127 -11.57 -1.63 -12.43
N LEU A 128 -10.96 -0.54 -12.90
CA LEU A 128 -10.58 0.60 -12.06
C LEU A 128 -11.78 1.44 -11.56
N SER A 129 -13.00 1.05 -11.91
CA SER A 129 -14.25 1.59 -11.35
C SER A 129 -14.89 0.63 -10.33
N ASN A 130 -14.31 -0.56 -10.13
CA ASN A 130 -14.71 -1.53 -9.11
C ASN A 130 -13.97 -1.26 -7.78
N GLU A 131 -14.69 -1.29 -6.67
CA GLU A 131 -14.16 -0.92 -5.37
C GLU A 131 -13.08 -1.88 -4.84
N ASP A 132 -13.17 -3.18 -5.15
CA ASP A 132 -12.19 -4.19 -4.72
C ASP A 132 -10.86 -3.96 -5.46
N THR A 133 -10.93 -3.70 -6.76
CA THR A 133 -9.77 -3.37 -7.59
C THR A 133 -9.11 -2.05 -7.15
N VAL A 134 -9.91 -1.01 -6.90
CA VAL A 134 -9.38 0.29 -6.44
C VAL A 134 -8.71 0.15 -5.08
N TYR A 135 -9.25 -0.67 -4.19
CA TYR A 135 -8.62 -0.99 -2.91
C TYR A 135 -7.29 -1.73 -3.11
N GLN A 136 -7.23 -2.73 -4.00
CA GLN A 136 -6.00 -3.45 -4.33
C GLN A 136 -4.93 -2.56 -4.98
N LEU A 137 -5.33 -1.59 -5.81
CA LEU A 137 -4.46 -0.55 -6.35
C LEU A 137 -3.91 0.36 -5.24
N ALA A 138 -4.76 0.77 -4.29
CA ALA A 138 -4.35 1.63 -3.19
C ALA A 138 -3.25 0.98 -2.34
N LEU A 139 -3.38 -0.31 -2.03
CA LEU A 139 -2.37 -1.07 -1.29
C LEU A 139 -1.03 -1.10 -2.04
N ARG A 140 -1.06 -1.43 -3.34
CA ARG A 140 0.14 -1.50 -4.18
C ARG A 140 0.86 -0.15 -4.29
N CYS A 141 0.12 0.95 -4.43
CA CYS A 141 0.70 2.29 -4.42
C CYS A 141 1.14 2.79 -3.02
N GLY A 142 0.77 2.06 -1.95
CA GLY A 142 0.98 2.49 -0.58
C GLY A 142 0.17 3.76 -0.22
N ALA A 143 -1.03 3.91 -0.77
CA ALA A 143 -1.92 5.04 -0.56
C ALA A 143 -3.22 4.62 0.14
N SER A 144 -4.04 5.59 0.56
CA SER A 144 -5.37 5.28 1.08
C SER A 144 -6.35 5.03 -0.06
N TYR A 145 -7.41 4.27 0.21
CA TYR A 145 -8.48 4.02 -0.74
C TYR A 145 -9.07 5.34 -1.28
N GLN A 146 -9.42 6.27 -0.38
CA GLN A 146 -9.97 7.57 -0.75
C GLN A 146 -9.00 8.39 -1.62
N ALA A 147 -7.72 8.47 -1.27
CA ALA A 147 -6.73 9.19 -2.09
C ALA A 147 -6.60 8.58 -3.49
N THR A 148 -6.70 7.25 -3.59
CA THR A 148 -6.65 6.51 -4.87
C THR A 148 -7.87 6.84 -5.73
N VAL A 149 -9.07 6.87 -5.15
CA VAL A 149 -10.30 7.28 -5.85
C VAL A 149 -10.17 8.69 -6.44
N TRP A 150 -9.71 9.67 -5.66
CA TRP A 150 -9.46 11.02 -6.16
C TRP A 150 -8.39 11.07 -7.24
N ALA A 151 -7.32 10.28 -7.11
CA ALA A 151 -6.29 10.20 -8.13
C ALA A 151 -6.81 9.61 -9.45
N LEU A 152 -7.71 8.61 -9.40
CA LEU A 152 -8.32 8.05 -10.60
C LEU A 152 -9.20 9.08 -11.34
N GLU A 153 -10.00 9.86 -10.61
CA GLU A 153 -10.82 10.93 -11.20
C GLU A 153 -9.93 12.03 -11.79
N ARG A 154 -8.93 12.50 -11.03
CA ARG A 154 -7.97 13.52 -11.49
C ARG A 154 -7.27 13.14 -12.79
N ASN A 155 -6.98 11.85 -12.99
CA ASN A 155 -6.34 11.33 -14.19
C ASN A 155 -7.34 10.94 -15.30
N GLY A 156 -8.64 11.22 -15.12
CA GLY A 156 -9.68 10.93 -16.11
C GLY A 156 -9.91 9.43 -16.38
N ILE A 157 -9.59 8.58 -15.41
CA ILE A 157 -9.77 7.13 -15.47
C ILE A 157 -11.20 6.76 -15.08
N ILE A 158 -11.74 7.43 -14.06
CA ILE A 158 -13.13 7.37 -13.63
C ILE A 158 -13.77 8.75 -13.74
N ASP A 159 -15.10 8.79 -13.81
CA ASP A 159 -15.88 10.04 -13.79
C ASP A 159 -16.37 10.40 -12.38
N GLU A 160 -17.07 11.54 -12.29
CA GLU A 160 -17.60 12.07 -11.03
C GLU A 160 -18.62 11.12 -10.37
N GLN A 161 -19.43 10.44 -11.18
CA GLN A 161 -20.45 9.51 -10.69
C GLN A 161 -19.80 8.27 -10.07
N ALA A 162 -18.82 7.67 -10.75
CA ALA A 162 -18.04 6.55 -10.26
C ALA A 162 -17.27 6.94 -8.99
N ARG A 163 -16.64 8.12 -8.95
CA ARG A 163 -16.03 8.66 -7.72
C ARG A 163 -17.04 8.70 -6.58
N GLY A 164 -18.20 9.33 -6.79
CA GLY A 164 -19.22 9.49 -5.77
C GLY A 164 -19.67 8.15 -5.19
N TRP A 165 -19.84 7.14 -6.04
CA TRP A 165 -20.15 5.78 -5.61
C TRP A 165 -19.02 5.12 -4.82
N LEU A 166 -17.78 5.16 -5.34
CA LEU A 166 -16.62 4.55 -4.71
C LEU A 166 -16.36 5.14 -3.32
N LEU A 167 -16.52 6.46 -3.13
CA LEU A 167 -16.32 7.13 -1.84
C LEU A 167 -17.36 6.77 -0.77
N ASN A 168 -18.52 6.22 -1.17
CA ASN A 168 -19.52 5.73 -0.23
C ASN A 168 -19.18 4.33 0.31
N VAL A 169 -18.27 3.60 -0.34
CA VAL A 169 -17.83 2.28 0.11
C VAL A 169 -16.80 2.43 1.23
N GLN A 170 -17.06 1.77 2.36
CA GLN A 170 -16.09 1.74 3.45
C GLN A 170 -15.09 0.60 3.23
N PRO A 171 -13.76 0.84 3.38
CA PRO A 171 -12.76 -0.22 3.20
C PRO A 171 -12.98 -1.47 4.06
N LYS A 172 -13.63 -1.32 5.23
CA LYS A 172 -14.03 -2.46 6.07
C LYS A 172 -14.96 -3.43 5.32
N GLN A 173 -15.89 -2.92 4.51
CA GLN A 173 -16.82 -3.74 3.73
C GLN A 173 -16.06 -4.54 2.66
N ILE A 174 -15.12 -3.88 1.97
CA ILE A 174 -14.24 -4.52 0.99
C ILE A 174 -13.44 -5.65 1.65
N LYS A 175 -12.75 -5.34 2.77
CA LYS A 175 -11.97 -6.30 3.56
C LYS A 175 -12.80 -7.52 3.98
N HIS A 176 -14.07 -7.35 4.36
CA HIS A 176 -14.96 -8.46 4.71
C HIS A 176 -15.33 -9.36 3.52
N ARG A 177 -15.43 -8.81 2.30
CA ARG A 177 -15.73 -9.62 1.11
C ARG A 177 -14.51 -10.40 0.63
N ILE A 178 -13.33 -9.79 0.66
CA ILE A 178 -12.10 -10.40 0.13
C ILE A 178 -11.37 -11.27 1.17
N GLY A 179 -11.43 -10.89 2.46
CA GLY A 179 -10.88 -11.64 3.58
C GLY A 179 -11.87 -12.71 4.03
N HIS A 180 -11.69 -13.94 3.54
CA HIS A 180 -12.64 -15.02 3.75
C HIS A 180 -12.88 -15.42 5.23
N VAL A 181 -11.93 -15.12 6.12
CA VAL A 181 -11.95 -15.66 7.48
C VAL A 181 -12.46 -14.61 8.46
N ALA A 182 -13.58 -14.92 9.13
CA ALA A 182 -14.16 -14.08 10.17
C ALA A 182 -13.12 -13.74 11.25
N GLY A 183 -12.89 -12.44 11.50
CA GLY A 183 -11.92 -11.95 12.47
C GLY A 183 -10.47 -11.87 11.98
N ALA A 184 -10.15 -12.36 10.77
CA ALA A 184 -8.77 -12.30 10.25
C ALA A 184 -8.35 -10.89 9.81
N ALA A 185 -9.30 -10.04 9.41
CA ALA A 185 -9.07 -8.61 9.22
C ALA A 185 -9.57 -7.85 10.46
N GLU A 186 -8.71 -7.70 11.48
CA GLU A 186 -8.90 -6.58 12.39
C GLU A 186 -8.98 -5.30 11.54
N THR A 187 -9.85 -4.34 11.88
CA THR A 187 -10.14 -3.18 11.00
C THR A 187 -8.91 -2.37 10.63
N ARG A 188 -7.81 -2.51 11.38
CA ARG A 188 -6.52 -1.86 11.16
C ARG A 188 -5.62 -2.57 10.14
N ASN A 189 -5.76 -3.87 9.96
CA ASN A 189 -4.89 -4.67 9.09
C ASN A 189 -5.45 -4.71 7.68
N ASP A 190 -4.56 -4.78 6.69
CA ASP A 190 -4.93 -4.80 5.28
C ASP A 190 -5.19 -6.21 4.75
N ALA A 191 -5.94 -6.27 3.66
CA ALA A 191 -6.34 -7.52 3.02
C ALA A 191 -5.85 -7.54 1.57
N TRP A 192 -4.76 -8.24 1.34
CA TRP A 192 -4.11 -8.35 0.05
C TRP A 192 -4.73 -9.47 -0.76
N VAL A 193 -5.03 -9.20 -2.03
CA VAL A 193 -5.36 -10.22 -3.02
C VAL A 193 -4.27 -10.21 -4.06
N LEU A 194 -3.50 -11.29 -4.11
CA LEU A 194 -2.39 -11.47 -5.02
C LEU A 194 -2.77 -12.47 -6.10
N ASN A 195 -2.41 -12.17 -7.33
CA ASN A 195 -2.67 -13.00 -8.50
C ASN A 195 -1.39 -13.20 -9.31
N GLU A 196 -1.48 -13.86 -10.47
CA GLU A 196 -0.36 -14.14 -11.37
C GLU A 196 0.43 -12.87 -11.73
N GLY A 197 -0.22 -11.70 -11.81
CA GLY A 197 0.43 -10.41 -12.06
C GLY A 197 1.39 -9.97 -10.95
N ASP A 198 1.24 -10.46 -9.72
CA ASP A 198 2.18 -10.21 -8.62
C ASP A 198 3.33 -11.23 -8.56
N GLY A 199 3.38 -12.17 -9.51
CA GLY A 199 4.42 -13.20 -9.57
C GLY A 199 5.83 -12.61 -9.64
N GLY A 200 6.70 -13.04 -8.72
CA GLY A 200 8.09 -12.57 -8.62
C GLY A 200 8.27 -11.18 -8.02
N ALA A 201 7.19 -10.48 -7.64
CA ALA A 201 7.29 -9.19 -6.96
C ALA A 201 7.61 -9.36 -5.46
N ASP A 202 8.38 -8.42 -4.92
CA ASP A 202 8.59 -8.26 -3.48
C ASP A 202 7.50 -7.38 -2.88
N ILE A 203 6.58 -8.00 -2.15
CA ILE A 203 5.39 -7.34 -1.62
C ILE A 203 5.60 -7.05 -0.14
N ALA A 204 5.59 -5.77 0.21
CA ALA A 204 5.69 -5.33 1.59
C ALA A 204 4.31 -5.37 2.25
N ILE A 205 4.18 -6.17 3.31
CA ILE A 205 2.96 -6.28 4.12
C ILE A 205 3.27 -6.04 5.59
N ASN A 206 2.25 -5.79 6.40
CA ASN A 206 2.41 -5.64 7.86
C ASN A 206 2.06 -6.93 8.60
N VAL A 207 2.65 -7.10 9.78
CA VAL A 207 2.18 -8.08 10.75
C VAL A 207 0.69 -7.84 11.02
N GLY A 208 -0.11 -8.90 10.93
CA GLY A 208 -1.56 -8.91 11.06
C GLY A 208 -2.32 -8.81 9.74
N ASP A 209 -1.67 -8.43 8.63
CA ASP A 209 -2.31 -8.40 7.31
C ASP A 209 -2.71 -9.81 6.86
N THR A 210 -3.79 -9.86 6.07
CA THR A 210 -4.23 -11.09 5.40
C THR A 210 -3.80 -11.08 3.96
N VAL A 211 -3.39 -12.25 3.46
CA VAL A 211 -2.96 -12.44 2.07
C VAL A 211 -3.77 -13.55 1.46
N THR A 212 -4.47 -13.24 0.38
CA THR A 212 -5.20 -14.20 -0.44
C THR A 212 -4.45 -14.40 -1.74
N ILE A 213 -3.93 -15.60 -1.97
CA ILE A 213 -3.37 -15.99 -3.26
C ILE A 213 -4.52 -16.52 -4.12
N ALA A 214 -4.92 -15.76 -5.14
CA ALA A 214 -6.01 -16.08 -6.06
C ALA A 214 -5.44 -16.39 -7.44
N LEU A 215 -5.45 -17.67 -7.82
CA LEU A 215 -4.89 -18.16 -9.09
C LEU A 215 -5.98 -18.80 -9.94
N ALA A 216 -6.08 -18.35 -11.20
CA ALA A 216 -6.98 -18.91 -12.18
C ALA A 216 -6.57 -20.35 -12.51
N GLN A 217 -7.55 -21.25 -12.54
CA GLN A 217 -7.33 -22.68 -12.61
C GLN A 217 -8.27 -23.32 -13.64
N GLN A 218 -7.75 -24.27 -14.41
CA GLN A 218 -8.51 -25.06 -15.38
C GLN A 218 -8.87 -26.43 -14.78
N ALA A 219 -9.66 -26.41 -13.69
CA ALA A 219 -9.99 -27.62 -12.93
C ALA A 219 -10.64 -28.71 -13.79
N GLY A 220 -11.51 -28.32 -14.75
CA GLY A 220 -12.18 -29.26 -15.65
C GLY A 220 -11.23 -30.04 -16.57
N ALA A 221 -10.03 -29.51 -16.86
CA ALA A 221 -8.99 -30.18 -17.64
C ALA A 221 -7.97 -30.93 -16.75
N GLY A 222 -8.19 -30.98 -15.44
CA GLY A 222 -7.35 -31.64 -14.45
C GLY A 222 -6.14 -30.82 -13.97
N TYR A 223 -5.97 -29.59 -14.45
CA TYR A 223 -4.87 -28.72 -14.01
C TYR A 223 -5.25 -28.00 -12.72
N LEU A 224 -4.42 -28.18 -11.69
CA LEU A 224 -4.62 -27.65 -10.36
C LEU A 224 -3.40 -26.86 -9.89
N TRP A 225 -3.61 -25.77 -9.18
CA TRP A 225 -2.55 -25.06 -8.48
C TRP A 225 -2.26 -25.73 -7.14
N LEU A 226 -1.03 -26.16 -6.90
CA LEU A 226 -0.60 -26.84 -5.69
C LEU A 226 0.56 -26.08 -5.02
N PRO A 227 0.58 -25.94 -3.68
CA PRO A 227 1.73 -25.35 -3.01
C PRO A 227 2.94 -26.28 -3.11
N LYS A 228 4.11 -25.73 -3.45
CA LYS A 228 5.38 -26.49 -3.55
C LYS A 228 5.99 -26.83 -2.19
N ALA A 229 5.61 -26.09 -1.15
CA ALA A 229 6.07 -26.28 0.22
C ALA A 229 4.99 -25.82 1.22
N PRO A 230 5.07 -26.24 2.49
CA PRO A 230 4.32 -25.62 3.58
C PRO A 230 4.59 -24.10 3.65
N PRO A 231 3.65 -23.30 4.18
CA PRO A 231 3.90 -21.88 4.39
C PRO A 231 5.11 -21.67 5.31
N PRO A 232 5.90 -20.61 5.10
CA PRO A 232 6.98 -20.25 6.01
C PRO A 232 6.43 -19.88 7.40
N SER A 233 7.23 -20.03 8.46
CA SER A 233 6.79 -19.82 9.86
C SER A 233 6.21 -18.43 10.15
N VAL A 234 6.57 -17.43 9.36
CA VAL A 234 6.05 -16.05 9.46
C VAL A 234 4.61 -15.89 8.94
N LEU A 235 4.06 -16.92 8.29
CA LEU A 235 2.71 -16.97 7.72
C LEU A 235 1.92 -18.17 8.24
N THR A 236 0.71 -17.92 8.74
CA THR A 236 -0.25 -19.00 9.04
C THR A 236 -1.20 -19.17 7.87
N LYS A 237 -1.30 -20.40 7.32
CA LYS A 237 -2.36 -20.74 6.38
C LYS A 237 -3.68 -20.84 7.14
N LEU A 238 -4.67 -20.03 6.73
CA LEU A 238 -5.98 -19.98 7.36
C LEU A 238 -6.97 -20.93 6.69
N ASP A 239 -7.02 -20.92 5.36
CA ASP A 239 -8.01 -21.68 4.60
C ASP A 239 -7.63 -21.86 3.12
N THR A 240 -8.41 -22.66 2.38
CA THR A 240 -8.35 -22.79 0.92
C THR A 240 -9.73 -23.02 0.35
N MET A 241 -10.05 -22.30 -0.73
CA MET A 241 -11.28 -22.48 -1.48
C MET A 241 -11.02 -22.59 -2.97
N VAL A 242 -11.99 -23.18 -3.67
CA VAL A 242 -12.09 -23.16 -5.13
C VAL A 242 -13.44 -22.54 -5.48
N LEU A 243 -13.41 -21.45 -6.23
CA LEU A 243 -14.59 -20.82 -6.80
C LEU A 243 -14.75 -21.29 -8.24
N VAL A 244 -15.97 -21.57 -8.67
CA VAL A 244 -16.29 -21.95 -10.04
C VAL A 244 -17.31 -20.94 -10.56
N GLU A 245 -17.04 -20.33 -11.72
CA GLU A 245 -17.88 -19.25 -12.26
C GLU A 245 -19.23 -19.74 -12.79
N SER A 246 -19.34 -21.01 -13.16
CA SER A 246 -20.60 -21.62 -13.57
C SER A 246 -20.62 -23.13 -13.31
N ASP A 247 -21.81 -23.71 -13.22
CA ASP A 247 -22.00 -25.16 -13.07
C ASP A 247 -21.74 -25.95 -14.38
N CYS A 248 -21.25 -25.28 -15.43
CA CYS A 248 -20.90 -25.93 -16.69
C CYS A 248 -19.57 -26.68 -16.59
N ILE A 249 -19.51 -27.86 -17.20
CA ILE A 249 -18.27 -28.64 -17.30
C ILE A 249 -17.23 -27.84 -18.07
N GLY A 250 -16.05 -27.63 -17.45
CA GLY A 250 -14.95 -26.86 -18.04
C GLY A 250 -14.99 -25.36 -17.79
N ALA A 251 -15.91 -24.87 -16.94
CA ALA A 251 -15.94 -23.47 -16.52
C ALA A 251 -14.60 -23.04 -15.89
N PRO A 252 -14.17 -21.78 -16.09
CA PRO A 252 -13.05 -21.21 -15.36
C PRO A 252 -13.28 -21.37 -13.86
N SER A 253 -12.22 -21.79 -13.17
CA SER A 253 -12.22 -21.89 -11.71
C SER A 253 -11.11 -21.02 -11.15
N MET A 254 -11.24 -20.59 -9.90
CA MET A 254 -10.28 -19.74 -9.21
C MET A 254 -9.94 -20.40 -7.88
N LYS A 255 -8.67 -20.74 -7.68
CA LYS A 255 -8.20 -21.28 -6.40
C LYS A 255 -7.72 -20.14 -5.52
N ARG A 256 -8.29 -20.02 -4.32
CA ARG A 256 -7.93 -19.01 -3.32
C ARG A 256 -7.32 -19.67 -2.09
N ASN A 257 -6.08 -19.33 -1.77
CA ASN A 257 -5.42 -19.75 -0.53
C ASN A 257 -5.29 -18.55 0.40
N PHE A 258 -5.70 -18.70 1.66
CA PHE A 258 -5.75 -17.60 2.62
C PHE A 258 -4.65 -17.75 3.67
N TYR A 259 -3.95 -16.66 3.94
CA TYR A 259 -2.84 -16.60 4.89
C TYR A 259 -2.98 -15.36 5.79
N ARG A 260 -2.36 -15.42 6.98
CA ARG A 260 -2.15 -14.28 7.86
C ARG A 260 -0.67 -14.11 8.17
N ALA A 261 -0.19 -12.88 8.11
CA ALA A 261 1.15 -12.53 8.57
C ALA A 261 1.18 -12.45 10.11
N GLU A 262 1.93 -13.32 10.76
CA GLU A 262 1.98 -13.39 12.23
C GLU A 262 3.21 -12.70 12.80
N GLU A 263 4.34 -12.80 12.10
CA GLU A 263 5.63 -12.38 12.61
C GLU A 263 6.41 -11.58 11.56
N GLN A 264 7.26 -10.66 12.04
CA GLN A 264 8.16 -9.92 11.18
C GLN A 264 9.19 -10.85 10.55
N GLY A 265 9.43 -10.70 9.25
CA GLY A 265 10.42 -11.48 8.53
C GLY A 265 10.18 -11.48 7.02
N VAL A 266 10.81 -12.42 6.33
CA VAL A 266 10.61 -12.63 4.89
C VAL A 266 10.07 -14.03 4.69
N GLY A 267 9.09 -14.16 3.81
CA GLY A 267 8.49 -15.43 3.43
C GLY A 267 8.30 -15.54 1.92
N SER A 268 8.26 -16.76 1.41
CA SER A 268 7.87 -17.01 0.03
C SER A 268 6.79 -18.08 -0.05
N LEU A 269 5.78 -17.83 -0.88
CA LEU A 269 4.74 -18.78 -1.21
C LEU A 269 4.89 -19.17 -2.69
N ALA A 270 5.27 -20.42 -2.95
CA ALA A 270 5.47 -20.94 -4.29
C ALA A 270 4.39 -21.98 -4.64
N PHE A 271 3.82 -21.85 -5.84
CA PHE A 271 2.79 -22.73 -6.36
C PHE A 271 3.20 -23.28 -7.73
N GLU A 272 2.78 -24.50 -7.99
CA GLU A 272 2.92 -25.17 -9.30
C GLU A 272 1.54 -25.49 -9.86
N HIS A 273 1.35 -25.22 -11.15
CA HIS A 273 0.16 -25.58 -11.90
C HIS A 273 0.44 -26.87 -12.65
N LYS A 274 -0.23 -27.96 -12.29
CA LYS A 274 -0.03 -29.25 -12.94
C LYS A 274 -1.22 -30.18 -12.75
N ARG A 275 -1.22 -31.26 -13.52
CA ARG A 275 -2.05 -32.43 -13.21
C ARG A 275 -1.39 -33.22 -12.09
N PRO A 276 -2.13 -33.61 -11.03
CA PRO A 276 -1.53 -34.30 -9.87
C PRO A 276 -0.76 -35.58 -10.21
N TRP A 277 -1.09 -36.24 -11.33
CA TRP A 277 -0.42 -37.45 -11.82
C TRP A 277 0.75 -37.19 -12.77
N GLU A 278 1.01 -35.93 -13.16
CA GLU A 278 2.17 -35.55 -13.98
C GLU A 278 3.33 -35.09 -13.08
N SER A 279 4.55 -35.50 -13.43
CA SER A 279 5.75 -35.12 -12.67
C SER A 279 6.22 -33.71 -12.97
N ALA A 280 5.98 -33.21 -14.19
CA ALA A 280 6.40 -31.89 -14.63
C ALA A 280 5.32 -30.85 -14.33
N SER A 281 5.75 -29.69 -13.85
CA SER A 281 4.89 -28.51 -13.70
C SER A 281 4.68 -27.85 -15.06
N HIS A 282 3.43 -27.49 -15.37
CA HIS A 282 3.11 -26.73 -16.57
C HIS A 282 3.51 -25.26 -16.40
N GLU A 283 3.25 -24.72 -15.21
CA GLU A 283 3.54 -23.34 -14.83
C GLU A 283 3.90 -23.27 -13.36
N GLU A 284 4.69 -22.27 -12.97
CA GLU A 284 5.01 -22.00 -11.56
C GLU A 284 4.93 -20.51 -11.29
N VAL A 285 4.49 -20.16 -10.08
CA VAL A 285 4.47 -18.78 -9.61
C VAL A 285 4.94 -18.72 -8.17
N ALA A 286 5.72 -17.69 -7.84
CA ALA A 286 6.19 -17.44 -6.49
C ALA A 286 5.87 -16.01 -6.08
N PHE A 287 5.47 -15.86 -4.82
CA PHE A 287 5.20 -14.57 -4.18
C PHE A 287 6.23 -14.35 -3.09
N HIS A 288 6.93 -13.22 -3.12
CA HIS A 288 7.90 -12.84 -2.10
C HIS A 288 7.27 -11.81 -1.18
N LEU A 289 7.21 -12.12 0.11
CA LEU A 289 6.53 -11.31 1.12
C LEU A 289 7.56 -10.79 2.12
N SER A 290 7.66 -9.47 2.23
CA SER A 290 8.43 -8.79 3.27
C SER A 290 7.48 -8.30 4.36
N ILE A 291 7.43 -9.01 5.47
CA ILE A 291 6.52 -8.72 6.58
C ILE A 291 7.23 -7.80 7.56
N THR A 292 6.66 -6.61 7.76
CA THR A 292 7.25 -5.58 8.63
C THR A 292 6.32 -5.19 9.76
N THR A 293 6.93 -4.63 10.81
CA THR A 293 6.21 -3.93 11.86
C THR A 293 6.19 -2.43 11.56
N PRO A 294 5.22 -1.67 12.12
CA PRO A 294 5.21 -0.22 12.03
C PRO A 294 6.57 0.39 12.40
N GLU A 295 6.98 1.42 11.67
CA GLU A 295 8.24 2.11 11.92
C GLU A 295 8.32 2.67 13.35
N GLN A 296 9.52 2.66 13.93
CA GLN A 296 9.82 3.29 15.21
C GLN A 296 11.17 4.02 15.16
N GLY A 297 11.21 5.20 15.76
CA GLY A 297 12.41 6.03 15.79
C GLY A 297 12.74 6.60 14.41
N LEU A 298 14.03 6.80 14.13
CA LEU A 298 14.49 7.31 12.84
C LEU A 298 14.10 6.35 11.70
N SER A 299 13.54 6.82 10.57
CA SER A 299 13.05 5.94 9.50
C SER A 299 14.10 4.95 8.98
N ARG A 300 13.67 3.80 8.45
CA ARG A 300 14.57 2.83 7.78
C ARG A 300 15.43 3.50 6.70
N ALA A 301 14.85 4.39 5.89
CA ALA A 301 15.56 5.11 4.84
C ALA A 301 16.64 6.04 5.39
N ASN A 302 16.32 6.86 6.41
CA ASN A 302 17.32 7.71 7.06
C ASN A 302 18.44 6.86 7.72
N ARG A 303 18.11 5.73 8.36
CA ARG A 303 19.12 4.82 8.93
C ARG A 303 20.04 4.24 7.86
N ALA A 304 19.48 3.80 6.73
CA ALA A 304 20.26 3.24 5.62
C ALA A 304 21.26 4.26 5.05
N ARG A 305 20.82 5.51 4.84
CA ARG A 305 21.71 6.61 4.37
C ARG A 305 22.80 6.97 5.37
N LEU A 306 22.51 6.98 6.67
CA LEU A 306 23.53 7.22 7.70
C LEU A 306 24.62 6.13 7.69
N VAL A 307 24.24 4.86 7.47
CA VAL A 307 25.21 3.76 7.35
C VAL A 307 26.05 3.92 6.08
N GLN A 308 25.44 4.28 4.96
CA GLN A 308 26.15 4.51 3.70
C GLN A 308 27.15 5.66 3.83
N SER A 309 26.72 6.81 4.36
CA SER A 309 27.58 7.99 4.54
C SER A 309 28.80 7.68 5.42
N ARG A 310 28.62 6.88 6.48
CA ARG A 310 29.73 6.42 7.34
C ARG A 310 30.70 5.49 6.61
N ARG A 311 30.21 4.65 5.70
CA ARG A 311 31.08 3.80 4.88
C ARG A 311 31.90 4.62 3.90
N ASP A 312 31.27 5.61 3.27
CA ASP A 312 31.93 6.49 2.29
C ASP A 312 33.02 7.35 2.97
N LEU A 313 32.74 7.86 4.19
CA LEU A 313 33.72 8.59 5.02
C LEU A 313 34.91 7.72 5.46
N ASN A 314 34.70 6.43 5.72
CA ASN A 314 35.77 5.51 6.10
C ASN A 314 36.56 4.96 4.89
N ALA A 315 36.07 5.17 3.68
CA ALA A 315 36.72 4.77 2.42
C ALA A 315 37.48 5.93 1.75
N SER A 316 37.37 7.14 2.32
CA SER A 316 38.05 8.37 1.88
C SER A 316 39.26 8.66 2.76
#